data_AF-A0AAN7TUL2-F1
#
_entry.id   AF-A0AAN7TUL2-F1
#
_cell.length_a   1.000
_cell.length_b   1.000
_cell.length_c   1.000
_cell.angle_alpha   90.00
_cell.angle_beta   90.00
_cell.angle_gamma   90.00
#
_symmetry.space_group_name_H-M   'P 1'
#
loop_
_entity.id
_entity.type
_entity.pdbx_description
1 polymer ?
#
loop_
_entity_poly.entity_id
_entity_poly.type
_entity_poly.pdbx_seq_one_letter_code
_entity_poly.pdbx_strand_id
1 'polypeptide(L)'
;MFRSLSNKLRYLTASPYVLFPTLVLAFFVFNLMSTKIMSQLNINLLDSYLLGYTKTQAIQTLELLGPKGRDLYMTMYTSYYDIIFPILLAIIVISMLSKTYPIFGYENNRSFSDLYNLVPIFGLIFDELENFCHYQILKYYPSSTIDSYIYFGSYFCLFKYVFIFFGIFILVIFDSSNNFNYNKTFISFKKRELNKDKDEEIIIKDSDFKPYFFDFDGIANNDQIVSTTTTPITTNTKLNNNGMEKTIGYFGKRIDDDMETEFKPKLLKLLQKLKLYSPRKDQNGSNDAGIRVTDSIIDSLTFYPSLQNQAEQNKLAFFGELCFRHSISDPAEFSFSDKLLFEEFRECVKGQYFLRERCVELGLSEFIRFQMNTKLDYYQSIYEAHYAYRCLIKFIGAIYLQSNFKTARKFIHSEILQQPEQPLETFILNKPESVLIKNFSNYKLEPPIIKTFSPKRDFPFHTTIIKTGTSEVSRGYGITKDESYNFAIELLNSKSSSFASLMSLMFSKLDKNNVKDKILK
;
A
#
# COMPACT_ATOMS: atom_id res chain seq x y z
N MET A 1 -34.74 11.30 25.59
CA MET A 1 -33.90 12.51 25.73
C MET A 1 -32.49 12.30 25.19
N PHE A 2 -31.66 11.42 25.77
CA PHE A 2 -30.25 11.21 25.36
C PHE A 2 -30.02 10.94 23.87
N ARG A 3 -30.82 10.09 23.23
CA ARG A 3 -30.72 9.85 21.78
C ARG A 3 -30.95 11.12 20.94
N SER A 4 -31.91 11.95 21.34
CA SER A 4 -32.18 13.22 20.66
C SER A 4 -30.98 14.16 20.78
N LEU A 5 -30.37 14.23 21.97
CA LEU A 5 -29.15 15.00 22.19
C LEU A 5 -27.99 14.47 21.33
N SER A 6 -27.76 13.16 21.34
CA SER A 6 -26.72 12.51 20.55
C SER A 6 -26.87 12.77 19.05
N ASN A 7 -28.10 12.65 18.53
CA ASN A 7 -28.40 12.96 17.13
C ASN A 7 -28.18 14.43 16.80
N LYS A 8 -28.55 15.36 17.69
CA LYS A 8 -28.28 16.80 17.51
C LYS A 8 -26.77 17.06 17.45
N LEU A 9 -26.01 16.50 18.40
CA LEU A 9 -24.54 16.61 18.41
C LEU A 9 -23.94 16.07 17.11
N ARG A 10 -24.45 14.93 16.63
CA ARG A 10 -24.03 14.35 15.35
C ARG A 10 -24.21 15.31 14.19
N TYR A 11 -25.42 15.86 14.02
CA TYR A 11 -25.69 16.77 12.91
C TYR A 11 -24.85 18.06 12.99
N LEU A 12 -24.64 18.58 14.20
CA LEU A 12 -23.85 19.79 14.39
C LEU A 12 -22.36 19.58 14.08
N THR A 13 -21.82 18.41 14.42
CA THR A 13 -20.36 18.15 14.38
C THR A 13 -19.91 17.33 13.17
N ALA A 14 -20.81 16.72 12.41
CA ALA A 14 -20.47 15.91 11.24
C ALA A 14 -19.78 16.71 10.12
N SER A 15 -19.99 18.02 10.08
CA SER A 15 -19.43 18.89 9.04
C SER A 15 -17.90 18.96 9.12
N PRO A 16 -17.17 18.79 8.01
CA PRO A 16 -15.72 19.03 7.98
C PRO A 16 -15.36 20.48 8.35
N TYR A 17 -16.27 21.42 8.15
CA TYR A 17 -16.11 22.83 8.54
C TYR A 17 -16.15 23.06 10.05
N VAL A 18 -16.59 22.07 10.84
CA VAL A 18 -16.45 22.11 12.31
C VAL A 18 -15.15 21.42 12.70
N LEU A 19 -14.92 20.20 12.21
CA LEU A 19 -13.75 19.40 12.58
C LEU A 19 -12.41 20.13 12.33
N PHE A 20 -12.21 20.67 11.13
CA PHE A 20 -10.91 21.24 10.75
C PHE A 20 -10.57 22.50 11.56
N PRO A 21 -11.44 23.52 11.67
CA PRO A 21 -11.17 24.67 12.54
C PRO A 21 -10.99 24.30 14.01
N THR A 22 -11.77 23.36 14.55
CA THR A 22 -11.61 22.89 15.93
C THR A 22 -10.24 22.22 16.14
N LEU A 23 -9.75 21.43 15.18
CA LEU A 23 -8.43 20.80 15.26
C LEU A 23 -7.31 21.84 15.24
N VAL A 24 -7.39 22.84 14.36
CA VAL A 24 -6.42 23.95 14.31
C VAL A 24 -6.41 24.73 15.63
N LEU A 25 -7.60 25.02 16.17
CA LEU A 25 -7.72 25.71 17.45
C LEU A 25 -7.18 24.88 18.62
N ALA A 26 -7.46 23.58 18.65
CA ALA A 26 -6.94 22.66 19.67
C ALA A 26 -5.40 22.61 19.64
N PHE A 27 -4.81 22.52 18.44
CA PHE A 27 -3.36 22.57 18.26
C PHE A 27 -2.77 23.89 18.78
N PHE A 28 -3.40 25.03 18.48
CA PHE A 28 -2.93 26.33 18.95
C PHE A 28 -3.03 26.48 20.48
N VAL A 29 -4.15 26.09 21.08
CA VAL A 29 -4.36 26.10 22.54
C VAL A 29 -3.34 25.21 23.23
N PHE A 30 -3.13 23.99 22.72
CA PHE A 30 -2.14 23.06 23.25
C PHE A 30 -0.72 23.62 23.17
N ASN A 31 -0.34 24.22 22.04
CA ASN A 31 0.98 24.82 21.86
C ASN A 31 1.20 26.01 22.81
N LEU A 32 0.19 26.87 23.00
CA LEU A 32 0.26 27.96 23.98
C LEU A 32 0.42 27.44 25.41
N MET A 33 -0.38 26.44 25.82
CA MET A 33 -0.28 25.81 27.13
C MET A 33 1.10 25.16 27.34
N SER A 34 1.59 24.44 26.33
CA SER A 34 2.89 23.76 26.38
C SER A 34 4.04 24.76 26.53
N THR A 35 4.07 25.80 25.69
CA THR A 35 5.16 26.77 25.65
C THR A 35 5.15 27.72 26.84
N LYS A 36 3.98 28.19 27.29
CA LYS A 36 3.89 29.18 28.38
C LYS A 36 3.92 28.57 29.77
N ILE A 37 3.42 27.35 29.94
CA ILE A 37 3.22 26.76 31.26
C ILE A 37 4.05 25.47 31.41
N MET A 38 3.79 24.45 30.59
CA MET A 38 4.41 23.13 30.78
C MET A 38 5.93 23.15 30.65
N SER A 39 6.49 23.96 29.73
CA SER A 39 7.94 24.08 29.54
C SER A 39 8.69 24.62 30.76
N GLN A 40 7.97 25.31 31.66
CA GLN A 40 8.52 25.88 32.89
C GLN A 40 8.30 24.95 34.10
N LEU A 41 7.33 24.03 34.00
CA LEU A 41 7.01 23.03 35.01
C LEU A 41 7.75 21.73 34.66
N ASN A 42 9.00 21.59 35.12
CA ASN A 42 9.83 20.38 34.90
C ASN A 42 9.39 19.17 35.75
N ILE A 43 8.10 19.02 36.03
CA ILE A 43 7.56 17.92 36.83
C ILE A 43 6.22 17.44 36.28
N ASN A 44 5.83 16.22 36.65
CA ASN A 44 4.52 15.67 36.34
C ASN A 44 3.43 16.34 37.18
N LEU A 45 2.40 16.88 36.53
CA LEU A 45 1.24 17.50 37.19
C LEU A 45 0.21 16.45 37.60
N LEU A 46 -0.77 16.83 38.42
CA LEU A 46 -1.80 15.91 38.92
C LEU A 46 -2.62 15.29 37.77
N ASP A 47 -2.83 16.04 36.69
CA ASP A 47 -3.56 15.62 35.50
C ASP A 47 -2.84 14.54 34.69
N SER A 48 -1.53 14.34 34.93
CA SER A 48 -0.71 13.38 34.16
C SER A 48 -0.84 11.93 34.64
N TYR A 49 -1.49 11.71 35.78
CA TYR A 49 -1.65 10.38 36.37
C TYR A 49 -2.85 9.65 35.74
N LEU A 50 -2.59 8.86 34.69
CA LEU A 50 -3.63 8.13 33.92
C LEU A 50 -4.58 7.26 34.77
N LEU A 51 -4.10 6.72 35.89
CA LEU A 51 -4.87 5.84 36.79
C LEU A 51 -5.39 6.58 38.03
N GLY A 52 -5.37 7.91 38.01
CA GLY A 52 -5.53 8.74 39.20
C GLY A 52 -4.27 8.74 40.07
N TYR A 53 -4.32 9.53 41.13
CA TYR A 53 -3.21 9.75 42.07
C TYR A 53 -3.64 9.47 43.52
N THR A 54 -2.68 9.07 44.35
CA THR A 54 -2.90 8.94 45.79
C THR A 54 -2.72 10.29 46.50
N LYS A 55 -3.18 10.40 47.74
CA LYS A 55 -2.94 11.59 48.57
C LYS A 55 -1.45 11.89 48.71
N THR A 56 -0.61 10.88 48.94
CA THR A 56 0.84 11.06 49.08
C THR A 56 1.47 11.59 47.80
N GLN A 57 1.09 11.06 46.63
CA GLN A 57 1.55 11.55 45.33
C GLN A 57 1.12 13.00 45.08
N ALA A 58 -0.13 13.34 45.42
CA ALA A 58 -0.64 14.70 45.26
C ALA A 58 0.14 15.71 46.12
N ILE A 59 0.34 15.40 47.40
CA ILE A 59 1.10 16.27 48.31
C ILE A 59 2.56 16.40 47.85
N GLN A 60 3.22 15.30 47.50
CA GLN A 60 4.59 15.32 46.96
C GLN A 60 4.70 16.19 45.71
N THR A 61 3.72 16.09 44.80
CA THR A 61 3.68 16.93 43.59
C THR A 61 3.55 18.42 43.95
N LEU A 62 2.67 18.76 44.90
CA LEU A 62 2.47 20.15 45.35
C LEU A 62 3.69 20.71 46.08
N GLU A 63 4.40 19.89 46.85
CA GLU A 63 5.66 20.25 47.51
C GLU A 63 6.76 20.52 46.48
N LEU A 64 6.92 19.63 45.49
CA LEU A 64 7.91 19.75 44.42
C LEU A 64 7.69 20.99 43.54
N LEU A 65 6.43 21.39 43.29
CA LEU A 65 6.12 22.63 42.57
C LEU A 65 6.64 23.88 43.29
N GLY A 66 6.68 23.86 44.62
CA GLY A 66 6.87 25.06 45.43
C GLY A 66 5.81 26.14 45.18
N PRO A 67 5.90 27.31 45.84
CA PRO A 67 4.92 28.38 45.68
C PRO A 67 4.79 28.88 44.24
N LYS A 68 5.92 29.17 43.58
CA LYS A 68 5.95 29.69 42.20
C LYS A 68 5.39 28.69 41.18
N GLY A 69 5.72 27.40 41.31
CA GLY A 69 5.20 26.37 40.41
C GLY A 69 3.70 26.16 40.60
N ARG A 70 3.19 26.26 41.83
CA ARG A 70 1.74 26.20 42.09
C ARG A 70 1.00 27.41 41.53
N ASP A 71 1.55 28.61 41.65
CA ASP A 71 0.97 29.81 41.05
C ASP A 71 0.93 29.69 39.51
N LEU A 72 2.01 29.19 38.91
CA LEU A 72 2.04 28.94 37.47
C LEU A 72 1.06 27.85 37.05
N TYR A 73 0.96 26.74 37.80
CA TYR A 73 -0.01 25.69 37.54
C TYR A 73 -1.45 26.22 37.67
N MET A 74 -1.72 27.10 38.63
CA MET A 74 -3.01 27.77 38.77
C MET A 74 -3.39 28.57 37.51
N THR A 75 -2.40 29.08 36.76
CA THR A 75 -2.66 29.80 35.51
C THR A 75 -3.26 28.93 34.40
N MET A 76 -3.11 27.60 34.44
CA MET A 76 -3.75 26.70 33.47
C MET A 76 -5.27 26.82 33.55
N TYR A 77 -5.81 26.86 34.79
CA TYR A 77 -7.23 27.02 35.07
C TYR A 77 -7.71 28.46 34.87
N THR A 78 -6.98 29.46 35.39
CA THR A 78 -7.43 30.86 35.33
C THR A 78 -7.29 31.49 33.94
N SER A 79 -6.40 30.95 33.09
CA SER A 79 -6.29 31.33 31.67
C SER A 79 -7.19 30.51 30.77
N TYR A 80 -8.06 29.66 31.34
CA TYR A 80 -9.04 28.83 30.63
C TYR A 80 -8.45 27.78 29.67
N TYR A 81 -7.16 27.45 29.76
CA TYR A 81 -6.56 26.42 28.89
C TYR A 81 -7.20 25.05 29.15
N ASP A 82 -7.33 24.67 30.42
CA ASP A 82 -7.90 23.38 30.83
C ASP A 82 -9.42 23.33 30.68
N ILE A 83 -10.09 24.46 30.41
CA ILE A 83 -11.53 24.47 30.10
C ILE A 83 -11.73 24.38 28.59
N ILE A 84 -10.96 25.13 27.81
CA ILE A 84 -11.12 25.17 26.36
C ILE A 84 -10.66 23.87 25.72
N PHE A 85 -9.52 23.31 26.15
CA PHE A 85 -8.91 22.16 25.49
C PHE A 85 -9.80 20.89 25.51
N PRO A 86 -10.39 20.47 26.64
CA PRO A 86 -11.27 19.31 26.69
C PRO A 86 -12.54 19.50 25.85
N ILE A 87 -13.10 20.71 25.79
CA ILE A 87 -14.24 21.02 24.92
C ILE A 87 -13.88 20.78 23.46
N LEU A 88 -12.73 21.28 23.02
CA LEU A 88 -12.25 21.09 21.65
C LEU A 88 -11.99 19.60 21.36
N LEU A 89 -11.38 18.88 22.30
CA LEU A 89 -11.14 17.45 22.17
C LEU A 89 -12.46 16.67 22.04
N ALA A 90 -13.46 16.98 22.87
CA ALA A 90 -14.77 16.36 22.80
C ALA A 90 -15.44 16.62 21.44
N ILE A 91 -15.40 17.87 20.94
CA ILE A 91 -15.93 18.20 19.61
C ILE A 91 -15.23 17.40 18.52
N ILE A 92 -13.89 17.31 18.54
CA ILE A 92 -13.10 16.55 17.55
C ILE A 92 -13.52 15.07 17.55
N VAL A 93 -13.55 14.43 18.72
CA VAL A 93 -13.91 13.00 18.82
C VAL A 93 -15.36 12.77 18.37
N ILE A 94 -16.30 13.63 18.78
CA ILE A 94 -17.70 13.56 18.33
C ILE A 94 -17.80 13.75 16.81
N SER A 95 -17.08 14.71 16.23
CA SER A 95 -17.03 14.93 14.78
C SER A 95 -16.56 13.69 14.03
N MET A 96 -15.50 13.03 14.52
CA MET A 96 -14.96 11.81 13.89
C MET A 96 -15.91 10.60 14.06
N LEU A 97 -16.50 10.42 15.24
CA LEU A 97 -17.53 9.40 15.49
C LEU A 97 -18.80 9.64 14.63
N SER A 98 -19.15 10.90 14.41
CA SER A 98 -20.32 11.27 13.61
C SER A 98 -20.14 10.95 12.13
N LYS A 99 -18.92 11.07 11.60
CA LYS A 99 -18.59 10.71 10.21
C LYS A 99 -18.49 9.22 9.97
N THR A 100 -18.16 8.46 11.01
CA THR A 100 -18.07 7.00 10.89
C THR A 100 -19.46 6.34 10.89
N TYR A 101 -20.54 7.04 11.23
CA TYR A 101 -21.92 6.51 11.31
C TYR A 101 -22.81 6.96 10.14
N PRO A 102 -23.81 6.17 9.65
CA PRO A 102 -24.21 4.83 10.08
C PRO A 102 -23.47 3.69 9.36
N ILE A 103 -22.89 2.78 10.13
CA ILE A 103 -22.02 1.69 9.64
C ILE A 103 -22.80 0.50 9.07
N PHE A 104 -24.05 0.33 9.47
CA PHE A 104 -24.80 -0.91 9.18
C PHE A 104 -26.05 -0.71 8.34
N GLY A 105 -26.25 0.46 7.72
CA GLY A 105 -27.44 0.72 6.91
C GLY A 105 -28.78 0.57 7.66
N TYR A 106 -28.74 0.43 8.99
CA TYR A 106 -29.92 0.42 9.84
C TYR A 106 -30.37 1.86 10.10
N GLU A 107 -30.89 2.50 9.06
CA GLU A 107 -31.58 3.78 9.21
C GLU A 107 -32.88 3.65 10.01
N ASN A 108 -33.37 2.41 10.21
CA ASN A 108 -34.71 2.16 10.73
C ASN A 108 -34.82 1.50 12.11
N ASN A 109 -33.73 1.21 12.83
CA ASN A 109 -33.83 0.61 14.17
C ASN A 109 -33.03 1.38 15.22
N ARG A 110 -33.72 1.65 16.34
CA ARG A 110 -33.29 2.30 17.59
C ARG A 110 -32.08 1.60 18.25
N SER A 111 -30.94 1.60 17.58
CA SER A 111 -29.72 0.95 18.05
C SER A 111 -29.12 1.68 19.25
N PHE A 112 -28.40 0.95 20.10
CA PHE A 112 -27.62 1.54 21.18
C PHE A 112 -26.45 2.39 20.64
N SER A 113 -26.01 2.13 19.40
CA SER A 113 -24.93 2.86 18.73
C SER A 113 -25.21 4.35 18.53
N ASP A 114 -26.48 4.75 18.48
CA ASP A 114 -26.87 6.15 18.40
C ASP A 114 -26.43 6.96 19.62
N LEU A 115 -26.00 6.32 20.72
CA LEU A 115 -25.56 6.99 21.94
C LEU A 115 -24.04 7.21 22.01
N TYR A 116 -23.24 6.67 21.09
CA TYR A 116 -21.77 6.75 21.20
C TYR A 116 -21.22 8.17 21.10
N ASN A 117 -21.91 9.09 20.43
CA ASN A 117 -21.53 10.51 20.42
C ASN A 117 -21.67 11.21 21.79
N LEU A 118 -22.27 10.55 22.79
CA LEU A 118 -22.31 11.04 24.17
C LEU A 118 -21.07 10.62 24.98
N VAL A 119 -20.30 9.62 24.52
CA VAL A 119 -19.11 9.15 25.25
C VAL A 119 -18.10 10.29 25.48
N PRO A 120 -17.74 11.10 24.47
CA PRO A 120 -16.81 12.21 24.69
C PRO A 120 -17.37 13.33 25.59
N ILE A 121 -18.70 13.46 25.69
CA ILE A 121 -19.34 14.42 26.61
C ILE A 121 -19.15 13.99 28.06
N PHE A 122 -19.23 12.70 28.36
CA PHE A 122 -18.90 12.21 29.71
C PHE A 122 -17.43 12.42 30.03
N GLY A 123 -16.53 12.18 29.06
CA GLY A 123 -15.10 12.50 29.20
C GLY A 123 -14.89 13.98 29.55
N LEU A 124 -15.53 14.89 28.82
CA LEU A 124 -15.52 16.32 29.10
C LEU A 124 -16.04 16.67 30.50
N ILE A 125 -17.18 16.11 30.91
CA ILE A 125 -17.76 16.38 32.25
C ILE A 125 -16.78 15.96 33.37
N PHE A 126 -16.16 14.79 33.25
CA PHE A 126 -15.21 14.33 34.25
C PHE A 126 -13.91 15.13 34.25
N ASP A 127 -13.47 15.61 33.09
CA ASP A 127 -12.32 16.52 32.99
C ASP A 127 -12.60 17.86 33.69
N GLU A 128 -13.74 18.50 33.44
CA GLU A 128 -14.14 19.74 34.13
C GLU A 128 -14.28 19.58 35.65
N LEU A 129 -14.81 18.44 36.11
CA LEU A 129 -14.94 18.13 37.53
C LEU A 129 -13.56 17.92 38.20
N GLU A 130 -12.62 17.31 37.49
CA GLU A 130 -11.24 17.16 37.93
C GLU A 130 -10.53 18.52 37.99
N ASN A 131 -10.63 19.32 36.93
CA ASN A 131 -10.06 20.68 36.86
C ASN A 131 -10.56 21.55 38.01
N PHE A 132 -11.85 21.45 38.35
CA PHE A 132 -12.40 22.11 39.53
C PHE A 132 -11.73 21.64 40.83
N CYS A 133 -11.53 20.32 41.00
CA CYS A 133 -10.83 19.79 42.17
C CYS A 133 -9.38 20.30 42.25
N HIS A 134 -8.64 20.27 41.14
CA HIS A 134 -7.26 20.77 41.08
C HIS A 134 -7.16 22.26 41.41
N TYR A 135 -8.07 23.07 40.90
CA TYR A 135 -8.16 24.48 41.26
C TYR A 135 -8.33 24.67 42.78
N GLN A 136 -9.24 23.91 43.42
CA GLN A 136 -9.44 24.01 44.87
C GLN A 136 -8.23 23.49 45.66
N ILE A 137 -7.57 22.43 45.19
CA ILE A 137 -6.34 21.90 45.79
C ILE A 137 -5.26 22.97 45.79
N LEU A 138 -5.00 23.61 44.64
CA LEU A 138 -3.99 24.65 44.51
C LEU A 138 -4.33 25.90 45.32
N LYS A 139 -5.61 26.25 45.42
CA LYS A 139 -6.08 27.44 46.15
C LYS A 139 -5.96 27.30 47.66
N TYR A 140 -6.22 26.12 48.21
CA TYR A 140 -6.28 25.91 49.66
C TYR A 140 -5.04 25.20 50.24
N TYR A 141 -4.14 24.67 49.42
CA TYR A 141 -2.89 24.10 49.93
C TYR A 141 -2.07 25.14 50.72
N PRO A 142 -1.54 24.82 51.91
CA PRO A 142 -1.37 23.49 52.52
C PRO A 142 -2.47 23.07 53.53
N SER A 143 -3.67 23.67 53.48
CA SER A 143 -4.77 23.31 54.39
C SER A 143 -5.21 21.85 54.25
N SER A 144 -5.56 21.19 55.35
CA SER A 144 -6.14 19.83 55.35
C SER A 144 -7.50 19.73 54.67
N THR A 145 -8.15 20.87 54.40
CA THR A 145 -9.43 20.93 53.66
C THR A 145 -9.31 20.44 52.21
N ILE A 146 -8.10 20.25 51.68
CA ILE A 146 -7.87 19.75 50.32
C ILE A 146 -8.11 18.23 50.17
N ASP A 147 -8.17 17.49 51.27
CA ASP A 147 -8.21 16.02 51.25
C ASP A 147 -9.39 15.46 50.45
N SER A 148 -10.57 16.06 50.59
CA SER A 148 -11.76 15.67 49.82
C SER A 148 -11.58 15.93 48.34
N TYR A 149 -10.97 17.07 47.96
CA TYR A 149 -10.72 17.40 46.55
C TYR A 149 -9.65 16.50 45.92
N ILE A 150 -8.62 16.12 46.68
CA ILE A 150 -7.64 15.11 46.25
C ILE A 150 -8.34 13.78 45.97
N TYR A 151 -9.20 13.34 46.88
CA TYR A 151 -9.94 12.08 46.74
C TYR A 151 -10.82 12.08 45.48
N PHE A 152 -11.71 13.07 45.33
CA PHE A 152 -12.60 13.13 44.18
C PHE A 152 -11.88 13.42 42.87
N GLY A 153 -10.90 14.33 42.88
CA GLY A 153 -10.10 14.67 41.69
C GLY A 153 -9.39 13.45 41.11
N SER A 154 -8.85 12.57 41.96
CA SER A 154 -8.23 11.32 41.52
C SER A 154 -9.19 10.39 40.77
N TYR A 155 -10.42 10.21 41.28
CA TYR A 155 -11.44 9.42 40.58
C TYR A 155 -11.92 10.07 39.28
N PHE A 156 -12.11 11.39 39.28
CA PHE A 156 -12.48 12.11 38.06
C PHE A 156 -11.38 12.02 37.00
N CYS A 157 -10.11 12.09 37.40
CA CYS A 157 -8.94 11.85 36.55
C CYS A 157 -8.97 10.45 35.92
N LEU A 158 -9.27 9.41 36.71
CA LEU A 158 -9.43 8.06 36.16
C LEU A 158 -10.61 7.98 35.18
N PHE A 159 -11.78 8.49 35.56
CA PHE A 159 -12.98 8.39 34.73
C PHE A 159 -12.86 9.16 33.42
N LYS A 160 -12.25 10.36 33.40
CA LYS A 160 -12.01 11.10 32.15
C LYS A 160 -11.25 10.25 31.13
N TYR A 161 -10.17 9.59 31.55
CA TYR A 161 -9.36 8.76 30.66
C TYR A 161 -10.10 7.52 30.19
N VAL A 162 -10.88 6.87 31.05
CA VAL A 162 -11.74 5.75 30.66
C VAL A 162 -12.68 6.16 29.52
N PHE A 163 -13.37 7.29 29.64
CA PHE A 163 -14.29 7.76 28.59
C PHE A 163 -13.57 8.23 27.33
N ILE A 164 -12.43 8.93 27.44
CA ILE A 164 -11.62 9.36 26.28
C ILE A 164 -11.10 8.14 25.51
N PHE A 165 -10.43 7.19 26.19
CA PHE A 165 -9.88 6.00 25.55
C PHE A 165 -10.98 5.11 24.98
N PHE A 166 -12.12 4.98 25.67
CA PHE A 166 -13.26 4.24 25.14
C PHE A 166 -13.82 4.90 23.87
N GLY A 167 -13.90 6.23 23.81
CA GLY A 167 -14.30 6.96 22.61
C GLY A 167 -13.36 6.73 21.42
N ILE A 168 -12.04 6.79 21.67
CA ILE A 168 -11.02 6.49 20.65
C ILE A 168 -11.08 5.03 20.20
N PHE A 169 -11.24 4.09 21.14
CA PHE A 169 -11.36 2.67 20.85
C PHE A 169 -12.57 2.38 19.94
N ILE A 170 -13.73 2.98 20.23
CA ILE A 170 -14.92 2.90 19.37
C ILE A 170 -14.61 3.41 17.95
N LEU A 171 -13.94 4.55 17.85
CA LEU A 171 -13.55 5.14 16.56
C LEU A 171 -12.66 4.18 15.75
N VAL A 172 -11.64 3.58 16.36
CA VAL A 172 -10.71 2.66 15.69
C VAL A 172 -11.41 1.39 15.21
N ILE A 173 -12.27 0.79 16.04
CA ILE A 173 -13.06 -0.39 15.64
C ILE A 173 -13.97 -0.06 14.46
N PHE A 174 -14.59 1.11 14.49
CA PHE A 174 -15.52 1.54 13.45
C PHE A 174 -14.85 1.92 12.15
N ASP A 175 -13.72 2.60 12.18
CA ASP A 175 -12.94 2.87 10.98
C ASP A 175 -12.47 1.56 10.33
N SER A 176 -11.98 0.62 11.14
CA SER A 176 -11.57 -0.72 10.67
C SER A 176 -12.73 -1.48 10.02
N SER A 177 -13.92 -1.41 10.62
CA SER A 177 -15.13 -2.07 10.10
C SER A 177 -15.66 -1.40 8.83
N ASN A 178 -15.62 -0.07 8.74
CA ASN A 178 -16.03 0.68 7.57
C ASN A 178 -15.11 0.41 6.39
N ASN A 179 -13.79 0.40 6.58
CA ASN A 179 -12.84 0.05 5.53
C ASN A 179 -13.10 -1.36 4.97
N PHE A 180 -13.51 -2.30 5.82
CA PHE A 180 -13.94 -3.64 5.38
C PHE A 180 -15.25 -3.62 4.57
N ASN A 181 -16.24 -2.84 4.98
CA ASN A 181 -17.54 -2.72 4.29
C ASN A 181 -17.48 -1.91 2.99
N TYR A 182 -16.69 -0.84 2.92
CA TYR A 182 -16.44 -0.09 1.69
C TYR A 182 -15.85 -1.00 0.62
N ASN A 183 -14.91 -1.86 0.98
CA ASN A 183 -14.39 -2.88 0.07
C ASN A 183 -15.51 -3.82 -0.43
N LYS A 184 -16.42 -4.26 0.44
CA LYS A 184 -17.54 -5.15 0.06
C LYS A 184 -18.60 -4.47 -0.80
N THR A 185 -18.94 -3.21 -0.51
CA THR A 185 -19.92 -2.43 -1.27
C THR A 185 -19.35 -1.96 -2.61
N PHE A 186 -18.08 -1.60 -2.67
CA PHE A 186 -17.40 -1.31 -3.93
C PHE A 186 -17.40 -2.55 -4.85
N ILE A 187 -17.20 -3.75 -4.29
CA ILE A 187 -17.34 -5.01 -5.02
C ILE A 187 -18.77 -5.25 -5.51
N SER A 188 -19.80 -4.89 -4.72
CA SER A 188 -21.21 -5.09 -5.10
C SER A 188 -21.75 -4.04 -6.07
N PHE A 189 -21.33 -2.78 -5.96
CA PHE A 189 -21.68 -1.70 -6.88
C PHE A 189 -21.05 -1.95 -8.25
N LYS A 190 -19.78 -2.37 -8.28
CA LYS A 190 -19.14 -2.84 -9.51
C LYS A 190 -19.89 -4.03 -10.13
N LYS A 191 -20.51 -4.89 -9.32
CA LYS A 191 -21.35 -6.00 -9.79
C LYS A 191 -22.71 -5.53 -10.33
N ARG A 192 -23.25 -4.40 -9.86
CA ARG A 192 -24.52 -3.80 -10.34
C ARG A 192 -24.33 -2.91 -11.56
N GLU A 193 -23.28 -2.10 -11.65
CA GLU A 193 -22.95 -1.36 -12.89
C GLU A 193 -22.65 -2.32 -14.03
N LEU A 194 -21.86 -3.37 -13.78
CA LEU A 194 -21.69 -4.47 -14.74
C LEU A 194 -23.01 -5.12 -15.14
N ASN A 195 -24.10 -4.99 -14.36
CA ASN A 195 -25.41 -5.52 -14.72
C ASN A 195 -26.33 -4.47 -15.35
N LYS A 196 -26.11 -3.16 -15.14
CA LYS A 196 -26.90 -2.07 -15.74
C LYS A 196 -26.49 -1.81 -17.18
N ASP A 197 -25.20 -1.96 -17.50
CA ASP A 197 -24.69 -1.89 -18.89
C ASP A 197 -25.12 -3.09 -19.75
N LYS A 198 -25.95 -4.00 -19.22
CA LYS A 198 -26.55 -5.11 -19.97
C LYS A 198 -27.97 -4.80 -20.45
N ASP A 199 -28.62 -3.80 -19.88
CA ASP A 199 -29.99 -3.42 -20.22
C ASP A 199 -30.05 -2.17 -21.12
N GLU A 200 -28.93 -1.44 -21.26
CA GLU A 200 -28.76 -0.36 -22.25
C GLU A 200 -27.66 -0.74 -23.25
N GLU A 201 -27.95 -1.75 -24.10
CA GLU A 201 -27.16 -2.00 -25.30
C GLU A 201 -27.49 -0.90 -26.33
N ILE A 202 -26.96 0.31 -26.10
CA ILE A 202 -26.81 1.29 -27.16
C ILE A 202 -25.84 0.66 -28.15
N ILE A 203 -26.36 0.29 -29.32
CA ILE A 203 -25.59 -0.15 -30.48
C ILE A 203 -24.72 1.04 -30.93
N ILE A 204 -23.60 1.25 -30.26
CA ILE A 204 -22.48 2.01 -30.80
C ILE A 204 -21.84 1.04 -31.79
N LYS A 205 -22.01 1.33 -33.08
CA LYS A 205 -21.31 0.60 -34.15
C LYS A 205 -19.81 0.78 -33.93
N ASP A 206 -19.20 -0.30 -33.46
CA ASP A 206 -17.80 -0.40 -33.05
C ASP A 206 -16.87 -0.52 -34.27
N SER A 207 -17.01 0.39 -35.26
CA SER A 207 -16.21 0.36 -36.49
C SER A 207 -14.89 1.14 -36.41
N ASP A 208 -14.68 1.95 -35.38
CA ASP A 208 -13.62 2.97 -35.42
C ASP A 208 -12.50 2.82 -34.37
N PHE A 209 -12.56 1.80 -33.51
CA PHE A 209 -11.45 1.44 -32.61
C PHE A 209 -10.87 0.07 -32.95
N LYS A 210 -10.13 -0.02 -34.07
CA LYS A 210 -9.08 -1.03 -34.20
C LYS A 210 -7.84 -0.52 -33.47
N PRO A 211 -7.48 -1.06 -32.28
CA PRO A 211 -6.14 -0.82 -31.75
C PRO A 211 -5.14 -1.31 -32.79
N TYR A 212 -4.17 -0.46 -33.12
CA TYR A 212 -3.05 -0.85 -33.97
C TYR A 212 -2.31 -1.99 -33.26
N PHE A 213 -2.49 -3.20 -33.77
CA PHE A 213 -1.60 -4.31 -33.47
C PHE A 213 -0.18 -3.87 -33.84
N PHE A 214 0.75 -3.99 -32.90
CA PHE A 214 2.17 -4.03 -33.24
C PHE A 214 2.44 -5.46 -33.72
N ASP A 215 2.59 -5.62 -35.04
CA ASP A 215 3.31 -6.75 -35.61
C ASP A 215 4.72 -6.75 -35.00
N PHE A 216 5.07 -7.83 -34.32
CA PHE A 216 6.46 -8.14 -33.97
C PHE A 216 7.22 -8.82 -35.13
N ASP A 217 6.56 -9.03 -36.27
CA ASP A 217 7.16 -9.62 -37.46
C ASP A 217 7.94 -8.57 -38.27
N GLY A 218 9.12 -8.23 -37.77
CA GLY A 218 9.98 -7.22 -38.37
C GLY A 218 11.47 -7.38 -38.07
N ILE A 219 11.94 -8.59 -37.78
CA ILE A 219 13.36 -8.93 -37.83
C ILE A 219 13.48 -10.27 -38.55
N ALA A 220 13.70 -10.22 -39.86
CA ALA A 220 14.14 -11.38 -40.62
C ALA A 220 15.56 -11.75 -40.17
N ASN A 221 15.69 -12.80 -39.37
CA ASN A 221 16.88 -13.64 -39.36
C ASN A 221 16.42 -15.07 -39.62
N ASN A 222 17.03 -15.68 -40.63
CA ASN A 222 16.79 -17.04 -41.05
C ASN A 222 17.01 -18.04 -39.91
N ASP A 223 16.23 -19.12 -40.00
CA ASP A 223 16.41 -20.46 -39.46
C ASP A 223 15.78 -20.81 -38.08
N GLN A 224 14.81 -21.72 -38.20
CA GLN A 224 14.15 -22.58 -37.22
C GLN A 224 13.22 -21.93 -36.17
N ILE A 225 11.98 -21.66 -36.62
CA ILE A 225 10.82 -21.52 -35.74
C ILE A 225 10.46 -22.90 -35.19
N VAL A 226 10.77 -23.13 -33.92
CA VAL A 226 10.09 -24.15 -33.10
C VAL A 226 8.73 -23.57 -32.72
N SER A 227 7.67 -24.08 -33.34
CA SER A 227 6.29 -23.73 -33.01
C SER A 227 5.92 -24.30 -31.63
N THR A 228 5.99 -23.48 -30.58
CA THR A 228 5.33 -23.79 -29.31
C THR A 228 3.84 -23.47 -29.41
N THR A 229 3.04 -24.49 -29.68
CA THR A 229 1.58 -24.45 -29.64
C THR A 229 1.12 -24.28 -28.19
N THR A 230 0.70 -23.08 -27.79
CA THR A 230 -0.04 -22.88 -26.53
C THR A 230 -1.50 -23.26 -26.76
N THR A 231 -1.89 -24.47 -26.34
CA THR A 231 -3.29 -24.87 -26.31
C THR A 231 -4.04 -24.14 -25.19
N PRO A 232 -5.21 -23.54 -25.46
CA PRO A 232 -6.04 -22.94 -24.41
C PRO A 232 -6.51 -24.02 -23.44
N ILE A 233 -6.24 -23.80 -22.14
CA ILE A 233 -6.65 -24.70 -21.06
C ILE A 233 -8.17 -24.57 -20.85
N THR A 234 -8.82 -25.72 -20.69
CA THR A 234 -10.26 -25.94 -20.52
C THR A 234 -10.92 -24.95 -19.55
N THR A 235 -11.92 -24.21 -20.06
CA THR A 235 -12.86 -23.44 -19.25
C THR A 235 -13.77 -24.40 -18.48
N ASN A 236 -13.60 -24.48 -17.15
CA ASN A 236 -14.58 -25.16 -16.30
C ASN A 236 -15.83 -24.30 -16.15
N THR A 237 -16.77 -24.44 -17.09
CA THR A 237 -18.10 -23.83 -17.03
C THR A 237 -19.03 -24.71 -16.19
N LYS A 238 -19.12 -24.41 -14.88
CA LYS A 238 -20.25 -24.86 -14.07
C LYS A 238 -21.46 -23.97 -14.39
N LEU A 239 -22.36 -24.49 -15.23
CA LEU A 239 -23.67 -23.91 -15.52
C LEU A 239 -24.45 -23.72 -14.20
N ASN A 240 -24.57 -22.47 -13.76
CA ASN A 240 -25.49 -22.07 -12.72
C ASN A 240 -26.56 -21.19 -13.37
N ASN A 241 -27.79 -21.71 -13.46
CA ASN A 241 -28.91 -21.03 -14.09
C ASN A 241 -29.19 -19.70 -13.34
N ASN A 242 -29.18 -18.59 -14.09
CA ASN A 242 -29.64 -17.24 -13.72
C ASN A 242 -28.62 -16.18 -13.25
N GLY A 243 -27.41 -16.12 -13.81
CA GLY A 243 -26.61 -14.90 -13.71
C GLY A 243 -25.39 -14.93 -14.59
N MET A 244 -25.27 -13.94 -15.50
CA MET A 244 -24.16 -13.78 -16.44
C MET A 244 -22.82 -14.30 -15.92
N GLU A 245 -22.27 -15.27 -16.66
CA GLU A 245 -20.95 -15.83 -16.45
C GLU A 245 -19.90 -14.70 -16.46
N LYS A 246 -19.20 -14.53 -15.35
CA LYS A 246 -17.87 -13.94 -15.40
C LYS A 246 -16.93 -15.05 -15.88
N THR A 247 -16.61 -15.03 -17.16
CA THR A 247 -15.51 -15.83 -17.70
C THR A 247 -14.22 -15.29 -17.10
N ILE A 248 -13.78 -15.96 -16.04
CA ILE A 248 -12.48 -15.76 -15.44
C ILE A 248 -11.53 -16.70 -16.18
N GLY A 249 -10.51 -16.13 -16.82
CA GLY A 249 -9.45 -16.86 -17.48
C GLY A 249 -8.35 -17.19 -16.49
N TYR A 250 -7.73 -18.35 -16.69
CA TYR A 250 -6.56 -18.78 -15.94
C TYR A 250 -5.37 -18.70 -16.88
N PHE A 251 -4.37 -17.93 -16.48
CA PHE A 251 -3.14 -17.76 -17.24
C PHE A 251 -1.97 -18.36 -16.45
N GLY A 252 -1.12 -19.08 -17.18
CA GLY A 252 -0.01 -19.88 -16.65
C GLY A 252 -0.25 -21.39 -16.77
N LYS A 253 0.84 -22.17 -16.75
CA LYS A 253 0.80 -23.64 -16.83
C LYS A 253 0.22 -24.27 -15.54
N ARG A 254 -0.45 -25.42 -15.67
CA ARG A 254 -1.04 -26.15 -14.54
C ARG A 254 0.05 -26.91 -13.79
N ILE A 255 0.00 -26.92 -12.47
CA ILE A 255 1.12 -27.45 -11.67
C ILE A 255 1.12 -28.97 -11.56
N ASP A 256 -0.05 -29.58 -11.39
CA ASP A 256 -0.11 -30.99 -10.98
C ASP A 256 0.26 -31.96 -12.12
N ASP A 257 0.08 -31.55 -13.38
CA ASP A 257 0.39 -32.37 -14.57
C ASP A 257 1.76 -32.01 -15.19
N ASP A 258 2.21 -30.74 -15.10
CA ASP A 258 3.41 -30.24 -15.79
C ASP A 258 4.60 -29.94 -14.87
N MET A 259 4.45 -29.82 -13.54
CA MET A 259 5.63 -29.61 -12.69
C MET A 259 6.46 -30.88 -12.55
N GLU A 260 5.86 -32.03 -12.31
CA GLU A 260 6.63 -33.29 -12.15
C GLU A 260 7.32 -33.75 -13.45
N THR A 261 6.80 -33.37 -14.63
CA THR A 261 7.33 -33.76 -15.94
C THR A 261 8.14 -32.65 -16.64
N GLU A 262 7.85 -31.38 -16.38
CA GLU A 262 8.31 -30.23 -17.17
C GLU A 262 8.88 -29.09 -16.31
N PHE A 263 9.40 -29.36 -15.10
CA PHE A 263 10.31 -28.42 -14.45
C PHE A 263 11.45 -28.13 -15.42
N LYS A 264 11.47 -26.94 -16.02
CA LYS A 264 12.62 -26.52 -16.80
C LYS A 264 13.87 -26.75 -15.95
N PRO A 265 14.95 -27.33 -16.52
CA PRO A 265 16.18 -27.66 -15.78
C PRO A 265 16.70 -26.51 -14.91
N LYS A 266 16.39 -25.26 -15.28
CA LYS A 266 16.80 -24.04 -14.58
C LYS A 266 16.16 -23.86 -13.19
N LEU A 267 14.84 -24.00 -13.04
CA LEU A 267 14.19 -23.82 -11.72
C LEU A 267 14.55 -24.98 -10.79
N LEU A 268 14.59 -26.21 -11.31
CA LEU A 268 15.00 -27.35 -10.51
C LEU A 268 16.46 -27.20 -10.04
N LYS A 269 17.37 -26.79 -10.94
CA LYS A 269 18.76 -26.50 -10.59
C LYS A 269 18.86 -25.39 -9.54
N LEU A 270 18.00 -24.38 -9.61
CA LEU A 270 17.93 -23.31 -8.61
C LEU A 270 17.47 -23.86 -7.24
N LEU A 271 16.36 -24.61 -7.19
CA LEU A 271 15.84 -25.20 -5.94
C LEU A 271 16.84 -26.21 -5.34
N GLN A 272 17.54 -26.97 -6.17
CA GLN A 272 18.62 -27.86 -5.75
C GLN A 272 19.79 -27.09 -5.15
N LYS A 273 20.23 -26.00 -5.80
CA LYS A 273 21.30 -25.11 -5.28
C LYS A 273 20.92 -24.52 -3.92
N LEU A 274 19.63 -24.25 -3.69
CA LEU A 274 19.11 -23.72 -2.44
C LEU A 274 18.79 -24.79 -1.38
N LYS A 275 18.86 -26.08 -1.73
CA LYS A 275 18.46 -27.20 -0.87
C LYS A 275 17.00 -27.11 -0.37
N LEU A 276 16.11 -26.60 -1.22
CA LEU A 276 14.67 -26.41 -0.92
C LEU A 276 13.81 -27.58 -1.38
N TYR A 277 14.39 -28.78 -1.43
CA TYR A 277 13.68 -29.99 -1.80
C TYR A 277 13.85 -31.05 -0.72
N SER A 278 12.79 -31.81 -0.49
CA SER A 278 12.83 -33.02 0.31
C SER A 278 12.69 -34.22 -0.62
N PRO A 279 13.58 -35.22 -0.57
CA PRO A 279 13.35 -36.47 -1.29
C PRO A 279 12.06 -37.10 -0.78
N ARG A 280 11.14 -37.42 -1.69
CA ARG A 280 9.94 -38.20 -1.36
C ARG A 280 10.39 -39.59 -0.92
N LYS A 281 10.10 -39.95 0.33
CA LYS A 281 10.15 -41.36 0.73
C LYS A 281 8.84 -41.98 0.29
N ASP A 282 8.88 -42.80 -0.75
CA ASP A 282 7.72 -43.62 -1.07
C ASP A 282 7.39 -44.54 0.10
N GLN A 283 6.10 -44.73 0.36
CA GLN A 283 5.62 -45.62 1.43
C GLN A 283 6.08 -47.08 1.25
N ASN A 284 6.54 -47.43 0.04
CA ASN A 284 7.05 -48.76 -0.31
C ASN A 284 8.58 -48.85 -0.31
N GLY A 285 9.32 -47.81 0.11
CA GLY A 285 10.79 -47.83 0.12
C GLY A 285 11.43 -47.91 -1.26
N SER A 286 10.69 -47.68 -2.35
CA SER A 286 11.28 -47.43 -3.67
C SER A 286 12.09 -46.14 -3.61
N ASN A 287 13.35 -46.23 -4.05
CA ASN A 287 14.25 -45.08 -4.20
C ASN A 287 13.88 -44.19 -5.40
N ASP A 288 12.62 -44.21 -5.83
CA ASP A 288 12.15 -43.30 -6.88
C ASP A 288 11.95 -41.92 -6.24
N ALA A 289 13.08 -41.22 -6.12
CA ALA A 289 13.22 -39.99 -5.36
C ALA A 289 12.58 -38.82 -6.11
N GLY A 290 11.25 -38.84 -6.21
CA GLY A 290 10.46 -37.72 -6.69
C GLY A 290 10.78 -36.47 -5.85
N ILE A 291 11.12 -35.38 -6.53
CA ILE A 291 11.39 -34.10 -5.89
C ILE A 291 10.04 -33.43 -5.63
N ARG A 292 9.64 -33.33 -4.36
CA ARG A 292 8.42 -32.58 -4.01
C ARG A 292 8.79 -31.13 -3.71
N VAL A 293 8.32 -30.23 -4.58
CA VAL A 293 8.30 -28.80 -4.28
C VAL A 293 7.20 -28.54 -3.26
N THR A 294 7.55 -27.74 -2.27
CA THR A 294 6.73 -27.34 -1.14
C THR A 294 5.62 -26.37 -1.56
N ASP A 295 4.45 -26.49 -0.94
CA ASP A 295 3.27 -25.70 -1.29
C ASP A 295 3.52 -24.18 -1.18
N SER A 296 4.35 -23.72 -0.24
CA SER A 296 4.62 -22.28 -0.12
C SER A 296 5.51 -21.72 -1.24
N ILE A 297 6.35 -22.54 -1.90
CA ILE A 297 7.08 -22.12 -3.11
C ILE A 297 6.10 -21.97 -4.27
N ILE A 298 5.22 -22.96 -4.44
CA ILE A 298 4.15 -22.94 -5.44
C ILE A 298 3.25 -21.70 -5.25
N ASP A 299 2.79 -21.49 -4.02
CA ASP A 299 1.92 -20.38 -3.65
C ASP A 299 2.57 -19.02 -3.86
N SER A 300 3.89 -18.93 -3.71
CA SER A 300 4.62 -17.68 -3.93
C SER A 300 4.64 -17.24 -5.41
N LEU A 301 4.59 -18.20 -6.33
CA LEU A 301 4.54 -17.98 -7.77
C LEU A 301 3.10 -17.91 -8.30
N THR A 302 2.12 -17.89 -7.40
CA THR A 302 0.71 -17.88 -7.78
C THR A 302 0.03 -16.64 -7.19
N PHE A 303 -0.72 -15.94 -8.04
CA PHE A 303 -1.58 -14.85 -7.66
C PHE A 303 -3.01 -15.19 -8.03
N TYR A 304 -3.67 -15.93 -7.15
CA TYR A 304 -5.04 -16.38 -7.37
C TYR A 304 -5.96 -16.01 -6.19
N PRO A 305 -6.47 -14.76 -6.14
CA PRO A 305 -7.20 -14.25 -4.98
C PRO A 305 -8.44 -15.07 -4.58
N SER A 306 -9.08 -15.78 -5.51
CA SER A 306 -10.26 -16.59 -5.17
C SER A 306 -9.96 -17.99 -4.65
N LEU A 307 -8.75 -18.52 -4.83
CA LEU A 307 -8.37 -19.84 -4.30
C LEU A 307 -7.34 -19.76 -3.16
N GLN A 308 -6.54 -18.70 -3.11
CA GLN A 308 -5.47 -18.59 -2.14
C GLN A 308 -5.92 -17.85 -0.88
N ASN A 309 -5.41 -18.30 0.26
CA ASN A 309 -5.57 -17.58 1.51
C ASN A 309 -4.79 -16.25 1.45
N GLN A 310 -5.51 -15.13 1.45
CA GLN A 310 -4.91 -13.79 1.42
C GLN A 310 -3.91 -13.56 2.55
N ALA A 311 -4.14 -14.14 3.73
CA ALA A 311 -3.23 -14.01 4.86
C ALA A 311 -1.86 -14.68 4.59
N GLU A 312 -1.85 -15.88 3.99
CA GLU A 312 -0.61 -16.56 3.61
C GLU A 312 0.12 -15.81 2.49
N GLN A 313 -0.62 -15.27 1.51
CA GLN A 313 -0.02 -14.45 0.45
C GLN A 313 0.61 -13.16 0.98
N ASN A 314 -0.06 -12.49 1.93
CA ASN A 314 0.47 -11.30 2.58
C ASN A 314 1.69 -11.63 3.46
N LYS A 315 1.67 -12.77 4.14
CA LYS A 315 2.80 -13.27 4.95
C LYS A 315 4.04 -13.55 4.09
N LEU A 316 3.87 -14.23 2.95
CA LEU A 316 4.97 -14.45 1.98
C LEU A 316 5.54 -13.12 1.48
N ALA A 317 4.68 -12.19 1.09
CA ALA A 317 5.11 -10.87 0.63
C ALA A 317 5.87 -10.09 1.73
N PHE A 318 5.33 -10.07 2.96
CA PHE A 318 5.94 -9.39 4.10
C PHE A 318 7.34 -9.92 4.42
N PHE A 319 7.49 -11.24 4.57
CA PHE A 319 8.81 -11.82 4.87
C PHE A 319 9.79 -11.67 3.71
N GLY A 320 9.29 -11.75 2.47
CA GLY A 320 10.09 -11.48 1.29
C GLY A 320 10.66 -10.08 1.26
N GLU A 321 9.81 -9.08 1.48
CA GLU A 321 10.19 -7.67 1.52
C GLU A 321 11.16 -7.36 2.67
N LEU A 322 10.91 -7.94 3.86
CA LEU A 322 11.79 -7.81 5.02
C LEU A 322 13.18 -8.38 4.72
N CYS A 323 13.25 -9.61 4.19
CA CYS A 323 14.52 -10.25 3.85
C CYS A 323 15.27 -9.48 2.77
N PHE A 324 14.56 -9.01 1.74
CA PHE A 324 15.13 -8.25 0.64
C PHE A 324 15.71 -6.92 1.14
N ARG A 325 14.92 -6.12 1.87
CA ARG A 325 15.35 -4.83 2.41
C ARG A 325 16.56 -4.95 3.33
N HIS A 326 16.58 -5.94 4.21
CA HIS A 326 17.71 -6.17 5.10
C HIS A 326 18.98 -6.61 4.34
N SER A 327 18.83 -7.35 3.24
CA SER A 327 19.99 -7.81 2.44
C SER A 327 20.62 -6.69 1.59
N ILE A 328 19.96 -5.55 1.44
CA ILE A 328 20.45 -4.40 0.66
C ILE A 328 20.67 -3.15 1.52
N SER A 329 20.54 -3.24 2.84
CA SER A 329 20.62 -2.08 3.73
C SER A 329 22.03 -1.77 4.24
N ASP A 330 22.92 -2.76 4.30
CA ASP A 330 24.24 -2.60 4.90
C ASP A 330 25.32 -2.32 3.82
N PRO A 331 25.84 -1.08 3.72
CA PRO A 331 26.89 -0.75 2.76
C PRO A 331 28.21 -1.47 3.03
N ALA A 332 28.48 -1.89 4.27
CA ALA A 332 29.72 -2.59 4.62
C ALA A 332 29.82 -3.94 3.90
N GLU A 333 28.68 -4.59 3.64
CA GLU A 333 28.62 -5.87 2.95
C GLU A 333 29.00 -5.78 1.47
N PHE A 334 28.91 -4.58 0.89
CA PHE A 334 29.28 -4.33 -0.50
C PHE A 334 30.64 -3.65 -0.65
N SER A 335 31.40 -3.52 0.45
CA SER A 335 32.71 -2.84 0.49
C SER A 335 32.68 -1.43 -0.10
N PHE A 336 31.58 -0.71 0.09
CA PHE A 336 31.30 0.52 -0.62
C PHE A 336 31.51 1.76 0.25
N SER A 337 32.29 2.72 -0.22
CA SER A 337 32.64 3.93 0.53
C SER A 337 31.73 5.13 0.24
N ASP A 338 31.13 5.20 -0.95
CA ASP A 338 30.28 6.33 -1.35
C ASP A 338 28.82 6.12 -0.92
N LYS A 339 28.41 6.84 0.11
CA LYS A 339 27.05 6.76 0.65
C LYS A 339 25.97 7.18 -0.35
N LEU A 340 26.21 8.19 -1.19
CA LEU A 340 25.18 8.68 -2.12
C LEU A 340 24.93 7.68 -3.23
N LEU A 341 26.02 7.15 -3.79
CA LEU A 341 25.96 6.15 -4.84
C LEU A 341 25.39 4.81 -4.32
N PHE A 342 25.64 4.46 -3.05
CA PHE A 342 24.99 3.32 -2.40
C PHE A 342 23.47 3.52 -2.21
N GLU A 343 23.03 4.70 -1.82
CA GLU A 343 21.60 5.02 -1.71
C GLU A 343 20.91 4.93 -3.07
N GLU A 344 21.55 5.41 -4.15
CA GLU A 344 21.03 5.27 -5.51
C GLU A 344 20.96 3.81 -5.99
N PHE A 345 21.98 3.01 -5.69
CA PHE A 345 21.97 1.56 -5.89
C PHE A 345 20.79 0.93 -5.15
N ARG A 346 20.61 1.27 -3.87
CA ARG A 346 19.55 0.70 -3.04
C ARG A 346 18.16 1.01 -3.60
N GLU A 347 17.93 2.24 -4.04
CA GLU A 347 16.66 2.61 -4.68
C GLU A 347 16.50 1.97 -6.08
N CYS A 348 17.60 1.74 -6.81
CA CYS A 348 17.59 0.96 -8.05
C CYS A 348 17.06 -0.47 -7.83
N VAL A 349 17.69 -1.20 -6.90
CA VAL A 349 17.38 -2.62 -6.71
C VAL A 349 16.04 -2.87 -6.01
N LYS A 350 15.49 -1.87 -5.32
CA LYS A 350 14.10 -1.90 -4.82
C LYS A 350 13.06 -1.69 -5.92
N GLY A 351 13.47 -1.15 -7.08
CA GLY A 351 12.57 -0.81 -8.17
C GLY A 351 11.81 -2.03 -8.70
N GLN A 352 10.53 -1.83 -9.02
CA GLN A 352 9.67 -2.87 -9.61
C GLN A 352 10.26 -3.41 -10.92
N TYR A 353 10.85 -2.53 -11.73
CA TYR A 353 11.55 -2.89 -12.97
C TYR A 353 12.70 -3.86 -12.71
N PHE A 354 13.63 -3.53 -11.81
CA PHE A 354 14.78 -4.38 -11.52
C PHE A 354 14.36 -5.78 -11.07
N LEU A 355 13.41 -5.85 -10.12
CA LEU A 355 12.91 -7.13 -9.61
C LEU A 355 12.15 -7.93 -10.68
N ARG A 356 11.43 -7.26 -11.59
CA ARG A 356 10.78 -7.91 -12.74
C ARG A 356 11.83 -8.55 -13.66
N GLU A 357 12.86 -7.79 -14.06
CA GLU A 357 13.94 -8.30 -14.91
C GLU A 357 14.63 -9.50 -14.27
N ARG A 358 14.94 -9.42 -12.97
CA ARG A 358 15.55 -10.56 -12.26
C ARG A 358 14.61 -11.76 -12.18
N CYS A 359 13.30 -11.57 -12.02
CA CYS A 359 12.33 -12.65 -12.07
C CYS A 359 12.36 -13.37 -13.43
N VAL A 360 12.42 -12.60 -14.53
CA VAL A 360 12.51 -13.13 -15.91
C VAL A 360 13.85 -13.81 -16.16
N GLU A 361 14.96 -13.17 -15.79
CA GLU A 361 16.31 -13.74 -15.94
C GLU A 361 16.49 -15.05 -15.17
N LEU A 362 15.86 -15.20 -14.00
CA LEU A 362 15.85 -16.45 -13.23
C LEU A 362 14.95 -17.54 -13.86
N GLY A 363 14.09 -17.16 -14.81
CA GLY A 363 13.07 -18.02 -15.42
C GLY A 363 11.87 -18.26 -14.51
N LEU A 364 11.70 -17.50 -13.43
CA LEU A 364 10.57 -17.65 -12.51
C LEU A 364 9.25 -17.16 -13.13
N SER A 365 9.33 -16.20 -14.06
CA SER A 365 8.15 -15.62 -14.74
C SER A 365 7.32 -16.66 -15.49
N GLU A 366 7.96 -17.70 -16.02
CA GLU A 366 7.31 -18.79 -16.77
C GLU A 366 6.40 -19.67 -15.90
N PHE A 367 6.61 -19.63 -14.58
CA PHE A 367 5.84 -20.39 -13.59
C PHE A 367 4.81 -19.51 -12.88
N ILE A 368 4.72 -18.23 -13.23
CA ILE A 368 3.77 -17.33 -12.60
C ILE A 368 2.37 -17.64 -13.12
N ARG A 369 1.47 -17.85 -12.16
CA ARG A 369 0.06 -18.07 -12.42
C ARG A 369 -0.73 -16.92 -11.88
N PHE A 370 -1.64 -16.37 -12.66
CA PHE A 370 -2.52 -15.32 -12.18
C PHE A 370 -3.91 -15.40 -12.77
N GLN A 371 -4.86 -14.87 -12.00
CA GLN A 371 -6.25 -14.78 -12.40
C GLN A 371 -6.50 -13.45 -13.12
N MET A 372 -7.09 -13.52 -14.30
CA MET A 372 -7.42 -12.37 -15.13
C MET A 372 -8.84 -12.51 -15.70
N ASN A 373 -9.49 -11.38 -15.95
CA ASN A 373 -10.76 -11.37 -16.68
C ASN A 373 -10.45 -11.66 -18.15
N THR A 374 -11.13 -12.63 -18.79
CA THR A 374 -10.85 -12.99 -20.20
C THR A 374 -11.02 -11.83 -21.16
N LYS A 375 -11.86 -10.85 -20.80
CA LYS A 375 -12.03 -9.61 -21.59
C LYS A 375 -10.76 -8.75 -21.63
N LEU A 376 -9.78 -9.03 -20.77
CA LEU A 376 -8.52 -8.31 -20.64
C LEU A 376 -7.32 -9.11 -21.16
N ASP A 377 -7.55 -10.21 -21.91
CA ASP A 377 -6.46 -11.06 -22.41
C ASP A 377 -5.47 -10.29 -23.30
N TYR A 378 -5.94 -9.25 -24.00
CA TYR A 378 -5.08 -8.32 -24.74
C TYR A 378 -4.03 -7.61 -23.87
N TYR A 379 -4.24 -7.55 -22.55
CA TYR A 379 -3.33 -6.94 -21.57
C TYR A 379 -2.52 -7.95 -20.78
N GLN A 380 -2.48 -9.22 -21.21
CA GLN A 380 -1.77 -10.29 -20.51
C GLN A 380 -0.31 -9.92 -20.18
N SER A 381 0.44 -9.37 -21.12
CA SER A 381 1.83 -8.98 -20.92
C SER A 381 2.04 -7.93 -19.83
N ILE A 382 1.07 -7.02 -19.66
CA ILE A 382 1.09 -6.01 -18.58
C ILE A 382 0.91 -6.70 -17.22
N TYR A 383 -0.01 -7.66 -17.13
CA TYR A 383 -0.22 -8.43 -15.91
C TYR A 383 0.95 -9.35 -15.58
N GLU A 384 1.54 -10.01 -16.58
CA GLU A 384 2.75 -10.83 -16.42
C GLU A 384 3.89 -9.99 -15.83
N ALA A 385 4.15 -8.81 -16.39
CA ALA A 385 5.14 -7.88 -15.89
C ALA A 385 4.83 -7.41 -14.44
N HIS A 386 3.56 -7.11 -14.14
CA HIS A 386 3.13 -6.70 -12.80
C HIS A 386 3.31 -7.81 -11.76
N TYR A 387 2.98 -9.05 -12.10
CA TYR A 387 3.08 -10.15 -11.14
C TYR A 387 4.50 -10.70 -10.99
N ALA A 388 5.36 -10.54 -11.98
CA ALA A 388 6.77 -10.96 -11.95
C ALA A 388 7.51 -10.50 -10.69
N TYR A 389 7.62 -9.20 -10.45
CA TYR A 389 8.36 -8.72 -9.28
C TYR A 389 7.68 -9.09 -7.95
N ARG A 390 6.34 -9.12 -7.91
CA ARG A 390 5.58 -9.46 -6.70
C ARG A 390 5.77 -10.93 -6.32
N CYS A 391 5.75 -11.82 -7.32
CA CYS A 391 6.03 -13.23 -7.14
C CYS A 391 7.48 -13.47 -6.76
N LEU A 392 8.45 -12.73 -7.31
CA LEU A 392 9.84 -12.81 -6.85
C LEU A 392 9.98 -12.46 -5.37
N ILE A 393 9.35 -11.37 -4.91
CA ILE A 393 9.35 -11.01 -3.49
C ILE A 393 8.72 -12.11 -2.63
N LYS A 394 7.55 -12.62 -3.01
CA LYS A 394 6.93 -13.74 -2.29
C LYS A 394 7.81 -14.99 -2.29
N PHE A 395 8.51 -15.26 -3.39
CA PHE A 395 9.40 -16.41 -3.52
C PHE A 395 10.57 -16.30 -2.54
N ILE A 396 11.16 -15.10 -2.37
CA ILE A 396 12.13 -14.82 -1.30
C ILE A 396 11.52 -15.13 0.08
N GLY A 397 10.28 -14.73 0.33
CA GLY A 397 9.56 -15.04 1.57
C GLY A 397 9.35 -16.53 1.78
N ALA A 398 9.04 -17.28 0.72
CA ALA A 398 8.92 -18.73 0.77
C ALA A 398 10.26 -19.40 1.09
N ILE A 399 11.36 -18.96 0.47
CA ILE A 399 12.72 -19.44 0.80
C ILE A 399 12.99 -19.22 2.28
N TYR A 400 12.73 -18.02 2.79
CA TYR A 400 12.94 -17.68 4.20
C TYR A 400 12.17 -18.61 5.15
N LEU A 401 10.87 -18.80 4.90
CA LEU A 401 10.00 -19.62 5.76
C LEU A 401 10.35 -21.11 5.74
N GLN A 402 10.90 -21.61 4.65
CA GLN A 402 11.25 -23.03 4.52
C GLN A 402 12.65 -23.38 4.97
N SER A 403 13.56 -22.41 4.88
CA SER A 403 14.96 -22.61 5.23
C SER A 403 15.32 -21.70 6.40
N ASN A 404 15.89 -20.53 6.12
CA ASN A 404 16.26 -19.52 7.09
C ASN A 404 16.70 -18.23 6.38
N PHE A 405 16.90 -17.17 7.15
CA PHE A 405 17.40 -15.89 6.64
C PHE A 405 18.73 -16.00 5.88
N LYS A 406 19.68 -16.81 6.37
CA LYS A 406 21.00 -16.98 5.72
C LYS A 406 20.87 -17.51 4.29
N THR A 407 19.93 -18.43 4.06
CA THR A 407 19.69 -19.01 2.74
C THR A 407 18.96 -18.03 1.81
N ALA A 408 17.93 -17.35 2.30
CA ALA A 408 17.23 -16.30 1.54
C ALA A 408 18.17 -15.14 1.16
N ARG A 409 19.00 -14.71 2.10
CA ARG A 409 20.03 -13.70 1.86
C ARG A 409 21.06 -14.16 0.84
N LYS A 410 21.58 -15.40 0.95
CA LYS A 410 22.49 -15.96 -0.06
C LYS A 410 21.85 -15.97 -1.45
N PHE A 411 20.58 -16.35 -1.56
CA PHE A 411 19.83 -16.28 -2.82
C PHE A 411 19.78 -14.84 -3.36
N ILE A 412 19.42 -13.86 -2.53
CA ILE A 412 19.39 -12.45 -2.93
C ILE A 412 20.76 -11.99 -3.44
N HIS A 413 21.84 -12.21 -2.71
CA HIS A 413 23.17 -11.74 -3.13
C HIS A 413 23.67 -12.45 -4.39
N SER A 414 23.54 -13.78 -4.47
CA SER A 414 24.14 -14.56 -5.57
C SER A 414 23.29 -14.61 -6.84
N GLU A 415 21.96 -14.65 -6.73
CA GLU A 415 21.08 -14.83 -7.88
C GLU A 415 20.42 -13.52 -8.33
N ILE A 416 20.00 -12.66 -7.37
CA ILE A 416 19.34 -11.39 -7.69
C ILE A 416 20.35 -10.27 -7.91
N LEU A 417 21.34 -10.14 -7.02
CA LEU A 417 22.35 -9.07 -7.10
C LEU A 417 23.65 -9.52 -7.78
N GLN A 418 23.78 -10.79 -8.15
CA GLN A 418 24.96 -11.36 -8.82
C GLN A 418 26.30 -10.94 -8.19
N GLN A 419 26.32 -10.82 -6.86
CA GLN A 419 27.50 -10.41 -6.09
C GLN A 419 28.39 -11.61 -5.76
N PRO A 420 29.72 -11.44 -5.79
CA PRO A 420 30.46 -10.18 -6.01
C PRO A 420 30.82 -9.89 -7.49
N GLU A 421 30.30 -10.65 -8.45
CA GLU A 421 30.72 -10.60 -9.85
C GLU A 421 30.33 -9.30 -10.56
N GLN A 422 29.19 -8.69 -10.16
CA GLN A 422 28.66 -7.49 -10.78
C GLN A 422 28.96 -6.22 -9.94
N PRO A 423 29.66 -5.19 -10.46
CA PRO A 423 29.87 -3.94 -9.73
C PRO A 423 28.56 -3.21 -9.45
N LEU A 424 28.45 -2.51 -8.32
CA LEU A 424 27.22 -1.81 -7.91
C LEU A 424 26.81 -0.70 -8.90
N GLU A 425 27.78 -0.04 -9.52
CA GLU A 425 27.58 1.01 -10.50
C GLU A 425 26.83 0.50 -11.73
N THR A 426 27.03 -0.78 -12.08
CA THR A 426 26.37 -1.35 -13.25
C THR A 426 24.85 -1.42 -13.08
N PHE A 427 24.33 -1.56 -11.85
CA PHE A 427 22.88 -1.53 -11.61
C PHE A 427 22.30 -0.16 -11.95
N ILE A 428 23.01 0.91 -11.58
CA ILE A 428 22.59 2.28 -11.82
C ILE A 428 22.70 2.63 -13.30
N LEU A 429 23.80 2.20 -13.95
CA LEU A 429 24.04 2.44 -15.38
C LEU A 429 23.08 1.63 -16.28
N ASN A 430 22.62 0.48 -15.81
CA ASN A 430 21.67 -0.38 -16.54
C ASN A 430 20.20 0.00 -16.29
N LYS A 431 19.90 1.01 -15.47
CA LYS A 431 18.54 1.55 -15.38
C LYS A 431 18.06 2.00 -16.76
N PRO A 432 16.79 1.74 -17.13
CA PRO A 432 16.25 2.18 -18.40
C PRO A 432 16.42 3.69 -18.64
N GLU A 433 16.26 4.51 -17.60
CA GLU A 433 16.45 5.96 -17.71
C GLU A 433 17.91 6.33 -18.01
N SER A 434 18.86 5.67 -17.36
CA SER A 434 20.30 5.90 -17.58
C SER A 434 20.69 5.56 -19.01
N VAL A 435 20.20 4.45 -19.55
CA VAL A 435 20.41 4.05 -20.95
C VAL A 435 19.81 5.09 -21.90
N LEU A 436 18.60 5.56 -21.61
CA LEU A 436 17.92 6.57 -22.42
C LEU A 436 18.70 7.90 -22.44
N ILE A 437 19.10 8.40 -21.27
CA ILE A 437 19.87 9.65 -21.15
C ILE A 437 21.20 9.54 -21.89
N LYS A 438 21.90 8.40 -21.73
CA LYS A 438 23.15 8.12 -22.45
C LYS A 438 22.95 8.15 -23.96
N ASN A 439 21.91 7.50 -24.48
CA ASN A 439 21.62 7.47 -25.91
C ASN A 439 21.33 8.88 -26.45
N PHE A 440 20.46 9.64 -25.78
CA PHE A 440 20.11 11.00 -26.19
C PHE A 440 21.31 11.96 -26.13
N SER A 441 22.14 11.84 -25.09
CA SER A 441 23.37 12.62 -24.97
C SER A 441 24.37 12.29 -26.09
N ASN A 442 24.60 11.00 -26.38
CA ASN A 442 25.49 10.56 -27.45
C ASN A 442 25.06 11.10 -28.83
N TYR A 443 23.76 11.22 -29.05
CA TYR A 443 23.19 11.72 -30.29
C TYR A 443 22.99 13.25 -30.31
N LYS A 444 23.36 13.96 -29.23
CA LYS A 444 23.17 15.41 -29.06
C LYS A 444 21.71 15.84 -29.29
N LEU A 445 20.77 15.01 -28.85
CA LEU A 445 19.33 15.27 -28.94
C LEU A 445 18.84 15.95 -27.66
N GLU A 446 17.78 16.75 -27.78
CA GLU A 446 17.09 17.31 -26.62
C GLU A 446 16.49 16.19 -25.76
N PRO A 447 16.56 16.31 -24.41
CA PRO A 447 15.94 15.34 -23.52
C PRO A 447 14.44 15.15 -23.82
N PRO A 448 13.94 13.90 -23.84
CA PRO A 448 12.56 13.66 -24.16
C PRO A 448 11.64 14.13 -23.03
N ILE A 449 10.48 14.66 -23.39
CA ILE A 449 9.42 15.03 -22.45
C ILE A 449 8.61 13.78 -22.12
N ILE A 450 8.64 13.37 -20.86
CA ILE A 450 7.90 12.20 -20.36
C ILE A 450 6.68 12.67 -19.57
N LYS A 451 5.49 12.18 -19.94
CA LYS A 451 4.24 12.48 -19.23
C LYS A 451 3.51 11.19 -18.90
N THR A 452 3.20 11.00 -17.61
CA THR A 452 2.38 9.88 -17.14
C THR A 452 0.98 10.36 -16.79
N PHE A 453 -0.02 9.65 -17.29
CA PHE A 453 -1.43 9.90 -17.07
C PHE A 453 -2.01 8.81 -16.18
N SER A 454 -2.87 9.20 -15.25
CA SER A 454 -3.65 8.27 -14.42
C SER A 454 -4.65 7.47 -15.28
N PRO A 455 -5.06 6.28 -14.82
CA PRO A 455 -6.11 5.50 -15.47
C PRO A 455 -7.37 6.33 -15.70
N LYS A 456 -8.01 6.11 -16.86
CA LYS A 456 -9.32 6.70 -17.19
C LYS A 456 -10.41 5.66 -16.92
N ARG A 457 -11.68 6.08 -16.85
CA ARG A 457 -12.81 5.15 -16.63
C ARG A 457 -12.81 3.98 -17.62
N ASP A 458 -12.48 4.26 -18.87
CA ASP A 458 -12.50 3.27 -19.96
C ASP A 458 -11.15 2.56 -20.15
N PHE A 459 -10.11 2.96 -19.43
CA PHE A 459 -8.75 2.42 -19.58
C PHE A 459 -8.07 2.25 -18.22
N PRO A 460 -7.98 1.01 -17.69
CA PRO A 460 -7.66 0.75 -16.28
C PRO A 460 -6.17 0.88 -15.94
N PHE A 461 -5.31 1.27 -16.89
CA PHE A 461 -3.86 1.34 -16.70
C PHE A 461 -3.34 2.78 -16.72
N HIS A 462 -2.27 3.01 -15.98
CA HIS A 462 -1.46 4.21 -16.16
C HIS A 462 -0.88 4.19 -17.57
N THR A 463 -0.80 5.36 -18.19
CA THR A 463 -0.23 5.52 -19.53
C THR A 463 0.92 6.51 -19.45
N THR A 464 2.12 6.10 -19.83
CA THR A 464 3.26 7.02 -20.00
C THR A 464 3.52 7.25 -21.48
N ILE A 465 3.61 8.52 -21.86
CA ILE A 465 3.91 8.97 -23.22
C ILE A 465 5.25 9.69 -23.19
N ILE A 466 6.17 9.28 -24.07
CA ILE A 466 7.46 9.91 -24.27
C ILE A 466 7.43 10.67 -25.59
N LYS A 467 7.76 11.96 -25.55
CA LYS A 467 7.81 12.84 -26.72
C LYS A 467 9.20 13.43 -26.90
N THR A 468 9.62 13.59 -28.16
CA THR A 468 10.82 14.35 -28.53
C THR A 468 10.37 15.41 -29.54
N GLY A 469 10.49 16.69 -29.17
CA GLY A 469 9.79 17.78 -29.86
C GLY A 469 8.26 17.58 -29.82
N THR A 470 7.61 17.59 -30.99
CA THR A 470 6.16 17.40 -31.12
C THR A 470 5.76 15.93 -31.30
N SER A 471 6.71 15.07 -31.65
CA SER A 471 6.47 13.66 -31.98
C SER A 471 6.43 12.79 -30.71
N GLU A 472 5.39 11.97 -30.59
CA GLU A 472 5.37 10.87 -29.61
C GLU A 472 6.17 9.68 -30.16
N VAL A 473 7.28 9.37 -29.49
CA VAL A 473 8.25 8.33 -29.87
C VAL A 473 8.03 7.01 -29.14
N SER A 474 7.42 7.05 -27.95
CA SER A 474 7.07 5.83 -27.19
C SER A 474 5.84 6.04 -26.32
N ARG A 475 5.13 4.93 -26.07
CA ARG A 475 3.99 4.84 -25.17
C ARG A 475 4.03 3.51 -24.43
N GLY A 476 3.95 3.57 -23.11
CA GLY A 476 3.91 2.40 -22.24
C GLY A 476 2.69 2.42 -21.33
N TYR A 477 2.27 1.23 -20.93
CA TYR A 477 1.12 0.98 -20.07
C TYR A 477 1.56 0.18 -18.85
N GLY A 478 0.93 0.41 -17.70
CA GLY A 478 1.26 -0.29 -16.46
C GLY A 478 0.14 -0.20 -15.43
N ILE A 479 0.10 -1.16 -14.51
CA ILE A 479 -0.86 -1.14 -13.40
C ILE A 479 -0.50 -0.03 -12.42
N THR A 480 0.80 0.23 -12.25
CA THR A 480 1.33 1.37 -11.48
C THR A 480 1.88 2.47 -12.40
N LYS A 481 2.04 3.68 -11.84
CA LYS A 481 2.71 4.80 -12.52
C LYS A 481 4.11 4.39 -12.97
N ASP A 482 4.89 3.80 -12.06
CA ASP A 482 6.29 3.42 -12.27
C ASP A 482 6.43 2.29 -13.31
N GLU A 483 5.51 1.32 -13.33
CA GLU A 483 5.47 0.29 -14.38
C GLU A 483 5.25 0.91 -15.75
N SER A 484 4.25 1.79 -15.88
CA SER A 484 3.96 2.42 -17.17
C SER A 484 5.14 3.26 -17.66
N TYR A 485 5.84 3.90 -16.73
CA TYR A 485 7.00 4.74 -16.99
C TYR A 485 8.19 3.91 -17.47
N ASN A 486 8.58 2.89 -16.71
CA ASN A 486 9.70 2.01 -17.06
C ASN A 486 9.45 1.27 -18.38
N PHE A 487 8.23 0.78 -18.60
CA PHE A 487 7.87 0.09 -19.83
C PHE A 487 7.90 1.02 -21.05
N ALA A 488 7.48 2.28 -20.91
CA ALA A 488 7.58 3.27 -21.99
C ALA A 488 9.05 3.53 -22.38
N ILE A 489 9.96 3.58 -21.39
CA ILE A 489 11.38 3.81 -21.62
C ILE A 489 12.06 2.59 -22.22
N GLU A 490 11.75 1.40 -21.72
CA GLU A 490 12.22 0.13 -22.28
C GLU A 490 11.83 -0.02 -23.75
N LEU A 491 10.57 0.29 -24.09
CA LEU A 491 10.09 0.27 -25.46
C LEU A 491 10.81 1.31 -26.34
N LEU A 492 11.19 2.46 -25.76
CA LEU A 492 11.97 3.44 -26.49
C LEU A 492 13.40 2.95 -26.70
N ASN A 493 14.06 2.42 -25.67
CA ASN A 493 15.43 1.90 -25.75
C ASN A 493 15.53 0.75 -26.76
N SER A 494 14.56 -0.17 -26.80
CA SER A 494 14.54 -1.26 -27.77
C SER A 494 14.36 -0.78 -29.21
N LYS A 495 13.57 0.28 -29.44
CA LYS A 495 13.38 0.89 -30.77
C LYS A 495 14.49 1.88 -31.15
N SER A 496 15.30 2.34 -30.20
CA SER A 496 16.34 3.37 -30.38
C SER A 496 17.77 2.83 -30.21
N SER A 497 17.99 1.57 -30.58
CA SER A 497 19.31 0.93 -30.55
C SER A 497 20.36 1.63 -31.43
N SER A 498 19.93 2.46 -32.40
CA SER A 498 20.81 3.27 -33.24
C SER A 498 20.24 4.69 -33.44
N PHE A 499 21.10 5.63 -33.83
CA PHE A 499 20.67 6.98 -34.22
C PHE A 499 19.63 6.93 -35.36
N ALA A 500 19.86 6.09 -36.38
CA ALA A 500 18.98 5.96 -37.52
C ALA A 500 17.57 5.48 -37.13
N SER A 501 17.47 4.51 -36.22
CA SER A 501 16.18 4.01 -35.76
C SER A 501 15.44 5.04 -34.91
N LEU A 502 16.15 5.80 -34.07
CA LEU A 502 15.56 6.91 -33.31
C LEU A 502 15.06 8.04 -34.23
N MET A 503 15.84 8.45 -35.24
CA MET A 503 15.39 9.46 -36.19
C MET A 503 14.18 8.99 -36.99
N SER A 504 14.15 7.71 -37.40
CA SER A 504 12.98 7.11 -38.05
C SER A 504 11.72 7.20 -37.19
N LEU A 505 11.81 6.91 -35.88
CA LEU A 505 10.68 7.08 -34.96
C LEU A 505 10.18 8.53 -34.91
N MET A 506 11.11 9.50 -34.86
CA MET A 506 10.77 10.92 -34.80
C MET A 506 10.04 11.41 -36.07
N PHE A 507 10.41 10.89 -37.24
CA PHE A 507 9.86 11.31 -38.53
C PHE A 507 8.65 10.48 -39.02
N SER A 508 8.51 9.22 -38.60
CA SER A 508 7.43 8.32 -39.05
C SER A 508 6.00 8.83 -38.84
N LYS A 509 5.79 9.80 -37.94
CA LYS A 509 4.48 10.41 -37.69
C LYS A 509 4.17 11.63 -38.55
N LEU A 510 5.18 12.27 -39.15
CA LEU A 510 4.93 13.38 -40.09
C LEU A 510 4.20 12.88 -41.33
N ASP A 511 4.50 11.66 -41.77
CA ASP A 511 3.86 11.08 -42.97
C ASP A 511 2.40 10.68 -42.75
N LYS A 512 2.02 10.22 -41.55
CA LYS A 512 0.62 9.82 -41.28
C LYS A 512 -0.37 10.99 -41.29
N ASN A 513 0.08 12.20 -40.93
CA ASN A 513 -0.77 13.39 -41.01
C ASN A 513 -0.93 13.87 -42.47
N ASN A 514 0.12 13.77 -43.29
CA ASN A 514 0.06 14.11 -44.71
C ASN A 514 -0.83 13.15 -45.54
N VAL A 515 -0.95 11.88 -45.13
CA VAL A 515 -1.86 10.92 -45.78
C VAL A 515 -3.32 11.20 -45.42
N LYS A 516 -3.64 11.61 -44.19
CA LYS A 516 -5.01 11.99 -43.82
C LYS A 516 -5.49 13.25 -44.55
N ASP A 517 -4.61 14.23 -44.76
CA ASP A 517 -4.96 15.46 -45.49
C ASP A 517 -5.07 15.26 -47.03
N LYS A 518 -4.48 14.19 -47.58
CA LYS A 518 -4.65 13.79 -48.99
C LYS A 518 -5.87 12.91 -49.25
N ILE A 519 -6.47 12.32 -48.21
CA ILE A 519 -7.71 11.51 -48.32
C ILE A 519 -8.95 12.38 -48.05
N LEU A 520 -8.77 13.57 -47.46
CA LEU A 520 -9.81 14.57 -47.22
C LEU A 520 -9.82 15.72 -48.25
N LYS A 521 -9.06 15.58 -49.34
CA LYS A 521 -9.14 16.41 -50.55
C LYS A 521 -9.46 15.51 -51.73
#